data_AF-A0A935RDX8-F1
#
_entry.id   AF-A0A935RDX8-F1
#
_cell.length_a   1.000
_cell.length_b   1.000
_cell.length_c   1.000
_cell.angle_alpha   90.00
_cell.angle_beta   90.00
_cell.angle_gamma   90.00
#
_symmetry.space_group_name_H-M   'P 1'
#
loop_
_entity.id
_entity.type
_entity.pdbx_description
1 polymer ?
#
loop_
_entity_poly.entity_id
_entity_poly.type
_entity_poly.pdbx_seq_one_letter_code
_entity_poly.pdbx_strand_id
1 'polypeptide(L)'
;MLPAKCAPRLAPGSAKGFRKSVLLGLLVAVGTLGATALLSLANAPAIAAQSVPEAITEGDTDAEAMLHAQEMLSLSLRGRIEDGQHIPLPSTEKGKQAHLVAPDALAQPAVLLRLARGNRPLADLAPAMETSWAAAQHLEDPHHWPSLQQFDRAAKVLGKPLVLSLE
;
A
#
# COMPACT_ATOMS: atom_id res chain seq x y z
N MET A 1 -36.32 25.99 33.15
CA MET A 1 -36.80 25.09 34.22
C MET A 1 -37.70 24.04 33.59
N LEU A 2 -37.13 22.90 33.17
CA LEU A 2 -37.79 21.66 32.77
C LEU A 2 -36.74 20.55 32.99
N PRO A 3 -36.98 19.55 33.87
CA PRO A 3 -35.96 18.59 34.28
C PRO A 3 -35.78 17.38 33.36
N ALA A 4 -34.57 16.82 33.45
CA ALA A 4 -33.96 15.75 32.69
C ALA A 4 -34.76 14.44 32.60
N LYS A 5 -34.73 13.82 31.42
CA LYS A 5 -35.12 12.42 31.22
C LYS A 5 -33.87 11.55 31.34
N CYS A 6 -33.76 10.86 32.48
CA CYS A 6 -32.76 9.82 32.76
C CYS A 6 -32.89 8.64 31.79
N ALA A 7 -31.79 8.27 31.13
CA ALA A 7 -31.62 6.94 30.53
C ALA A 7 -31.25 5.92 31.62
N PRO A 8 -31.73 4.66 31.54
CA PRO A 8 -31.48 3.67 32.58
C PRO A 8 -30.02 3.19 32.58
N ARG A 9 -29.46 3.19 33.80
CA ARG A 9 -28.14 2.69 34.19
C ARG A 9 -28.16 1.15 34.19
N LEU A 10 -27.39 0.51 33.31
CA LEU A 10 -27.13 -0.94 33.38
C LEU A 10 -26.09 -1.21 34.48
N ALA A 11 -26.51 -1.99 35.48
CA ALA A 11 -25.66 -2.48 36.58
C ALA A 11 -24.86 -3.74 36.15
N PRO A 12 -23.75 -4.07 36.83
CA PRO A 12 -22.80 -5.09 36.40
C PRO A 12 -23.25 -6.51 36.75
N GLY A 13 -23.31 -7.38 35.73
CA GLY A 13 -23.56 -8.82 35.87
C GLY A 13 -22.29 -9.59 36.19
N SER A 14 -22.21 -10.12 37.40
CA SER A 14 -21.13 -10.94 37.96
C SER A 14 -21.07 -12.34 37.35
N ALA A 15 -19.84 -12.81 37.13
CA ALA A 15 -19.46 -14.12 36.61
C ALA A 15 -19.72 -15.27 37.61
N LYS A 16 -20.36 -16.36 37.17
CA LYS A 16 -20.15 -17.72 37.71
C LYS A 16 -20.34 -18.82 36.65
N GLY A 17 -19.21 -19.37 36.21
CA GLY A 17 -18.94 -20.81 36.04
C GLY A 17 -19.84 -21.66 35.13
N PHE A 18 -19.34 -21.98 33.93
CA PHE A 18 -19.72 -23.22 33.25
C PHE A 18 -18.55 -23.80 32.40
N ARG A 19 -17.99 -24.91 32.93
CA ARG A 19 -17.30 -26.04 32.27
C ARG A 19 -15.94 -25.83 31.56
N LYS A 20 -14.89 -26.24 32.27
CA LYS A 20 -13.53 -26.56 31.79
C LYS A 20 -13.53 -27.79 30.86
N SER A 21 -13.88 -27.66 29.57
CA SER A 21 -13.68 -28.77 28.61
C SER A 21 -13.46 -28.37 27.13
N VAL A 22 -13.20 -27.10 26.81
CA VAL A 22 -12.97 -26.68 25.40
C VAL A 22 -11.50 -26.29 25.13
N LEU A 23 -10.61 -26.54 26.10
CA LEU A 23 -9.21 -26.16 26.01
C LEU A 23 -8.28 -27.36 25.81
N LEU A 24 -8.57 -28.24 24.84
CA LEU A 24 -7.58 -29.16 24.26
C LEU A 24 -8.21 -29.87 23.06
N GLY A 25 -7.78 -29.53 21.84
CA GLY A 25 -8.25 -30.23 20.63
C GLY A 25 -8.48 -29.38 19.39
N LEU A 26 -7.94 -28.15 19.31
CA LEU A 26 -7.64 -27.52 18.02
C LEU A 26 -6.16 -27.77 17.68
N LEU A 27 -5.80 -29.04 17.61
CA LEU A 27 -4.52 -29.50 17.12
C LEU A 27 -4.82 -30.54 16.03
N VAL A 28 -4.36 -30.25 14.81
CA VAL A 28 -4.32 -31.13 13.63
C VAL A 28 -5.57 -31.16 12.73
N ALA A 29 -5.73 -30.09 11.95
CA ALA A 29 -6.17 -30.03 10.54
C ALA A 29 -6.30 -28.53 10.22
N VAL A 30 -5.29 -27.82 9.72
CA VAL A 30 -4.85 -27.84 8.32
C VAL A 30 -3.34 -27.55 8.27
N GLY A 31 -2.53 -28.59 8.15
CA GLY A 31 -1.16 -28.46 7.66
C GLY A 31 -1.19 -28.54 6.14
N THR A 32 -1.33 -27.38 5.48
CA THR A 32 -1.00 -27.03 4.07
C THR A 32 -1.88 -25.87 3.57
N LEU A 33 -1.78 -24.71 4.21
CA LEU A 33 -2.32 -23.41 3.76
C LEU A 33 -1.67 -22.37 4.68
N GLY A 34 -0.81 -21.45 4.29
CA GLY A 34 -0.18 -21.13 3.02
C GLY A 34 0.97 -20.17 3.36
N ALA A 35 1.98 -20.12 2.51
CA ALA A 35 3.13 -19.21 2.62
C ALA A 35 2.76 -17.73 2.36
N THR A 36 1.56 -17.28 2.78
CA THR A 36 0.92 -16.05 2.30
C THR A 36 0.54 -15.07 3.41
N ALA A 37 1.27 -15.06 4.54
CA ALA A 37 1.02 -14.08 5.60
C ALA A 37 2.29 -13.60 6.34
N LEU A 38 3.47 -13.68 5.71
CA LEU A 38 4.70 -13.07 6.23
C LEU A 38 5.27 -12.01 5.27
N LEU A 39 4.43 -11.09 4.84
CA LEU A 39 4.86 -9.77 4.34
C LEU A 39 3.87 -8.72 4.83
N SER A 40 3.90 -8.50 6.14
CA SER A 40 3.57 -7.20 6.71
C SER A 40 4.65 -6.22 6.21
N LEU A 41 4.42 -5.67 5.02
CA LEU A 41 5.16 -4.53 4.47
C LEU A 41 4.68 -3.29 5.22
N ALA A 42 5.40 -2.93 6.28
CA ALA A 42 5.32 -1.61 6.88
C ALA A 42 5.96 -0.52 6.01
N ASN A 43 6.67 -0.86 4.93
CA ASN A 43 7.28 0.11 4.04
C ASN A 43 6.36 0.39 2.84
N ALA A 44 6.07 1.67 2.60
CA ALA A 44 5.85 2.20 1.25
C ALA A 44 6.87 1.55 0.29
N PRO A 45 6.55 1.33 -1.00
CA PRO A 45 7.44 0.60 -1.91
C PRO A 45 8.77 1.36 -2.01
N ALA A 46 9.74 0.92 -1.23
CA ALA A 46 11.05 1.53 -1.16
C ALA A 46 11.85 0.91 -2.28
N ILE A 47 11.99 1.64 -3.37
CA ILE A 47 12.62 1.17 -4.59
C ILE A 47 14.10 1.52 -4.44
N ALA A 48 14.98 0.51 -4.46
CA ALA A 48 16.40 0.81 -4.50
C ALA A 48 16.71 1.47 -5.85
N ALA A 49 17.50 2.55 -5.84
CA ALA A 49 17.97 3.22 -7.05
C ALA A 49 18.61 2.22 -8.05
N GLN A 50 19.25 1.16 -7.54
CA GLN A 50 19.84 0.08 -8.34
C GLN A 50 18.84 -0.66 -9.25
N SER A 51 17.55 -0.65 -8.92
CA SER A 51 16.50 -1.28 -9.74
C SER A 51 16.05 -0.43 -10.93
N VAL A 52 16.43 0.86 -10.94
CA VAL A 52 16.10 1.84 -11.97
C VAL A 52 17.44 2.37 -12.54
N PRO A 53 18.01 1.74 -13.58
CA PRO A 53 19.36 2.03 -14.04
C PRO A 53 19.56 3.48 -14.54
N GLU A 54 18.49 4.16 -14.93
CA GLU A 54 18.51 5.56 -15.31
C GLU A 54 18.52 6.54 -14.12
N ALA A 55 18.17 6.09 -12.90
CA ALA A 55 18.09 6.93 -11.72
C ALA A 55 19.43 7.02 -10.98
N ILE A 56 20.45 7.54 -11.67
CA ILE A 56 21.79 7.76 -11.12
C ILE A 56 21.94 9.25 -10.77
N THR A 57 22.24 9.53 -9.51
CA THR A 57 22.49 10.88 -8.99
C THR A 57 23.63 10.88 -7.98
N GLU A 58 24.19 12.06 -7.74
CA GLU A 58 25.19 12.33 -6.72
C GLU A 58 24.78 13.54 -5.88
N GLY A 59 25.39 13.70 -4.71
CA GLY A 59 25.21 14.86 -3.84
C GLY A 59 26.44 15.02 -2.96
N ASP A 60 26.73 16.25 -2.52
CA ASP A 60 27.93 16.55 -1.74
C ASP A 60 27.78 16.07 -0.28
N THR A 61 26.54 15.83 0.15
CA THR A 61 26.19 15.30 1.47
C THR A 61 25.22 14.13 1.35
N ASP A 62 25.19 13.24 2.35
CA ASP A 62 24.24 12.12 2.39
C ASP A 62 22.78 12.60 2.28
N ALA A 63 22.45 13.73 2.91
CA ALA A 63 21.10 14.31 2.87
C ALA A 63 20.72 14.80 1.47
N GLU A 64 21.66 15.46 0.79
CA GLU A 64 21.48 15.94 -0.59
C GLU A 64 21.42 14.79 -1.58
N ALA A 65 22.29 13.79 -1.45
CA ALA A 65 22.25 12.58 -2.26
C ALA A 65 20.90 11.85 -2.14
N MET A 66 20.30 11.82 -0.94
CA MET A 66 18.97 11.25 -0.73
C MET A 66 17.84 12.06 -1.37
N LEU A 67 17.92 13.39 -1.30
CA LEU A 67 16.96 14.26 -1.96
C LEU A 67 17.03 14.06 -3.49
N HIS A 68 18.22 14.15 -4.07
CA HIS A 68 18.43 13.96 -5.51
C HIS A 68 18.01 12.55 -5.94
N ALA A 69 18.29 11.52 -5.13
CA ALA A 69 17.83 10.16 -5.41
C ALA A 69 16.31 10.07 -5.43
N GLN A 70 15.60 10.73 -4.50
CA GLN A 70 14.14 10.75 -4.49
C GLN A 70 13.57 11.45 -5.73
N GLU A 71 14.11 12.61 -6.09
CA GLU A 71 13.65 13.39 -7.24
C GLU A 71 13.86 12.61 -8.54
N MET A 72 15.07 12.06 -8.74
CA MET A 72 15.39 11.32 -9.95
C MET A 72 14.62 10.00 -10.04
N LEU A 73 14.43 9.29 -8.92
CA LEU A 73 13.59 8.11 -8.86
C LEU A 73 12.15 8.45 -9.26
N SER A 74 11.60 9.53 -8.70
CA SER A 74 10.25 9.98 -9.01
C SER A 74 10.12 10.29 -10.49
N LEU A 75 11.03 11.11 -11.04
CA LEU A 75 11.04 11.47 -12.46
C LEU A 75 11.11 10.24 -13.38
N SER A 76 12.02 9.31 -13.08
CA SER A 76 12.22 8.09 -13.87
C SER A 76 10.97 7.21 -13.87
N LEU A 77 10.32 7.05 -12.71
CA LEU A 77 9.10 6.26 -12.60
C LEU A 77 7.92 6.90 -13.34
N ARG A 78 7.79 8.23 -13.29
CA ARG A 78 6.76 8.95 -14.05
C ARG A 78 6.95 8.77 -15.55
N GLY A 79 8.17 8.99 -16.04
CA GLY A 79 8.51 8.76 -17.45
C GLY A 79 8.21 7.33 -17.90
N ARG A 80 8.55 6.33 -17.09
CA ARG A 80 8.18 4.93 -17.38
C ARG A 80 6.68 4.71 -17.46
N ILE A 81 5.89 5.33 -16.58
CA ILE A 81 4.44 5.22 -16.60
C ILE A 81 3.86 5.85 -17.87
N GLU A 82 4.32 7.05 -18.22
CA GLU A 82 3.90 7.80 -19.41
C GLU A 82 4.22 7.05 -20.70
N ASP A 83 5.43 6.48 -20.78
CA ASP A 83 5.89 5.68 -21.92
C ASP A 83 5.28 4.27 -21.94
N GLY A 84 4.46 3.91 -20.93
CA GLY A 84 3.86 2.58 -20.79
C GLY A 84 4.89 1.47 -20.54
N GLN A 85 6.11 1.82 -20.12
CA GLN A 85 7.20 0.89 -19.86
C GLN A 85 6.95 0.05 -18.60
N HIS A 86 7.75 -1.01 -18.47
CA HIS A 86 7.75 -1.83 -17.27
C HIS A 86 8.32 -1.04 -16.07
N ILE A 87 7.62 -1.12 -14.94
CA ILE A 87 8.09 -0.58 -13.66
C ILE A 87 8.81 -1.69 -12.91
N PRO A 88 10.09 -1.51 -12.53
CA PRO A 88 10.82 -2.50 -11.77
C PRO A 88 10.22 -2.69 -10.38
N LEU A 89 10.27 -3.92 -9.87
CA LEU A 89 9.92 -4.22 -8.50
C LEU A 89 11.02 -3.72 -7.55
N PRO A 90 10.66 -3.25 -6.34
CA PRO A 90 11.65 -2.86 -5.34
C PRO A 90 12.56 -4.05 -5.01
N SER A 91 13.87 -3.84 -5.05
CA SER A 91 14.83 -4.89 -4.72
C SER A 91 14.81 -5.20 -3.22
N THR A 92 14.90 -6.48 -2.87
CA THR A 92 15.03 -6.94 -1.47
C THR A 92 16.47 -6.89 -0.95
N GLU A 93 17.43 -6.54 -1.80
CA GLU A 93 18.86 -6.54 -1.50
C GLU A 93 19.20 -5.43 -0.49
N LYS A 94 19.51 -5.83 0.75
CA LYS A 94 19.99 -4.93 1.80
C LYS A 94 21.52 -5.04 1.88
N GLY A 95 22.22 -4.28 1.04
CA GLY A 95 23.65 -4.07 1.20
C GLY A 95 23.94 -3.20 2.44
N LYS A 96 25.15 -3.33 3.02
CA LYS A 96 25.58 -2.49 4.17
C LYS A 96 25.54 -0.97 3.91
N GLN A 97 25.43 -0.56 2.64
CA GLN A 97 25.31 0.84 2.21
C GLN A 97 24.16 1.05 1.20
N ALA A 98 23.19 0.13 1.15
CA ALA A 98 22.03 0.31 0.29
C ALA A 98 20.98 1.15 1.04
N HIS A 99 20.75 2.37 0.55
CA HIS A 99 19.67 3.23 1.03
C HIS A 99 18.39 2.93 0.24
N LEU A 100 17.29 2.76 0.98
CA LEU A 100 15.97 2.59 0.42
C LEU A 100 15.34 3.97 0.27
N VAL A 101 14.99 4.34 -0.96
CA VAL A 101 14.40 5.64 -1.28
C VAL A 101 12.97 5.42 -1.76
N ALA A 102 12.03 6.16 -1.18
CA ALA A 102 10.66 6.17 -1.65
C ALA A 102 10.49 7.31 -2.67
N PRO A 103 9.76 7.10 -3.77
CA PRO A 103 9.41 8.20 -4.67
C PRO A 103 8.52 9.22 -3.95
N ASP A 104 8.29 10.36 -4.56
CA ASP A 104 7.43 11.39 -3.98
C ASP A 104 5.96 10.94 -3.87
N ALA A 105 5.19 11.67 -3.06
CA ALA A 105 3.80 11.34 -2.77
C ALA A 105 2.87 11.35 -4.00
N LEU A 106 3.28 12.00 -5.09
CA LEU A 106 2.51 12.08 -6.33
C LEU A 106 2.75 10.84 -7.22
N ALA A 107 4.00 10.39 -7.35
CA ALA A 107 4.34 9.21 -8.12
C ALA A 107 3.95 7.92 -7.40
N GLN A 108 4.01 7.89 -6.06
CA GLN A 108 3.74 6.70 -5.26
C GLN A 108 2.40 6.00 -5.58
N PRO A 109 1.23 6.68 -5.60
CA PRO A 109 -0.05 6.04 -5.90
C PRO A 109 -0.09 5.40 -7.29
N ALA A 110 0.36 6.12 -8.32
CA ALA A 110 0.35 5.65 -9.70
C ALA A 110 1.25 4.41 -9.86
N VAL A 111 2.45 4.45 -9.29
CA VAL A 111 3.40 3.31 -9.27
C VAL A 111 2.79 2.10 -8.58
N LEU A 112 2.21 2.30 -7.38
CA LEU A 112 1.59 1.22 -6.61
C LEU A 112 0.43 0.56 -7.35
N LEU A 113 -0.45 1.35 -7.96
CA LEU A 113 -1.59 0.82 -8.71
C LEU A 113 -1.16 0.12 -9.98
N ARG A 114 -0.18 0.65 -10.71
CA ARG A 114 0.37 0.01 -11.90
C ARG A 114 1.00 -1.34 -11.57
N LEU A 115 1.78 -1.41 -10.49
CA LEU A 115 2.35 -2.68 -9.99
C LEU A 115 1.27 -3.66 -9.51
N ALA A 116 0.26 -3.19 -8.78
CA ALA A 116 -0.83 -4.02 -8.28
C ALA A 116 -1.75 -4.54 -9.40
N ARG A 117 -1.96 -3.74 -10.46
CA ARG A 117 -2.73 -4.14 -11.63
C ARG A 117 -1.98 -5.16 -12.50
N GLY A 118 -0.65 -5.04 -12.58
CA GLY A 118 0.17 -5.89 -13.43
C GLY A 118 -0.32 -5.87 -14.88
N ASN A 119 -0.67 -7.04 -15.42
CA ASN A 119 -1.11 -7.20 -16.81
C ASN A 119 -2.62 -7.02 -17.03
N ARG A 120 -3.44 -6.81 -15.98
CA ARG A 120 -4.89 -6.60 -16.16
C ARG A 120 -5.10 -5.29 -16.92
N PRO A 121 -5.91 -5.22 -17.99
CA PRO A 121 -6.11 -3.97 -18.71
C PRO A 121 -6.89 -2.96 -17.87
N LEU A 122 -6.61 -1.66 -18.08
CA LEU A 122 -7.30 -0.58 -17.38
C LEU A 122 -8.82 -0.57 -17.67
N ALA A 123 -9.21 -1.06 -18.85
CA ALA A 123 -10.62 -1.20 -19.25
C ALA A 123 -11.43 -2.12 -18.31
N ASP A 124 -10.78 -3.08 -17.64
CA ASP A 124 -11.43 -3.96 -16.67
C ASP A 124 -11.54 -3.30 -15.29
N LEU A 125 -10.70 -2.30 -15.01
CA LEU A 125 -10.63 -1.63 -13.71
C LEU A 125 -11.80 -0.65 -13.53
N ALA A 126 -12.12 0.15 -14.55
CA ALA A 126 -13.15 1.19 -14.44
C ALA A 126 -14.55 0.64 -14.10
N PRO A 127 -15.06 -0.42 -14.78
CA PRO A 127 -16.36 -1.01 -14.44
C PRO A 127 -16.36 -1.63 -13.04
N ALA A 128 -15.27 -2.30 -12.65
CA ALA A 128 -15.15 -2.93 -11.34
C ALA A 128 -15.09 -1.90 -10.19
N MET A 129 -14.63 -0.67 -10.47
CA MET A 129 -14.66 0.45 -9.53
C MET A 129 -15.96 1.27 -9.57
N GLU A 130 -16.89 0.92 -10.46
CA GLU A 130 -18.12 1.69 -10.73
C GLU A 130 -17.80 3.16 -11.04
N THR A 131 -16.80 3.40 -11.88
CA THR A 131 -16.33 4.75 -12.23
C THR A 131 -16.19 4.95 -13.74
N SER A 132 -15.97 6.18 -14.16
CA SER A 132 -15.74 6.50 -15.57
C SER A 132 -14.35 6.04 -16.01
N TRP A 133 -14.19 5.77 -17.31
CA TRP A 133 -12.89 5.39 -17.87
C TRP A 133 -11.81 6.46 -17.62
N ALA A 134 -12.13 7.75 -17.76
CA ALA A 134 -11.21 8.84 -17.48
C ALA A 134 -10.78 8.88 -16.00
N ALA A 135 -11.71 8.66 -15.07
CA ALA A 135 -11.39 8.59 -13.65
C ALA A 135 -10.47 7.42 -13.32
N ALA A 136 -10.64 6.26 -13.98
CA ALA A 136 -9.74 5.13 -13.82
C ALA A 136 -8.35 5.40 -14.43
N GLN A 137 -8.29 6.10 -15.57
CA GLN A 137 -7.03 6.48 -16.20
C GLN A 137 -6.20 7.41 -15.31
N HIS A 138 -6.85 8.37 -14.67
CA HIS A 138 -6.20 9.28 -13.74
C HIS A 138 -5.62 8.60 -12.49
N LEU A 139 -6.02 7.37 -12.17
CA LEU A 139 -5.42 6.62 -11.06
C LEU A 139 -3.97 6.19 -11.35
N GLU A 140 -3.64 6.02 -12.62
CA GLU A 140 -2.29 5.65 -13.07
C GLU A 140 -1.55 6.84 -13.68
N ASP A 141 -2.15 8.03 -13.66
CA ASP A 141 -1.51 9.24 -14.15
C ASP A 141 -0.58 9.80 -13.06
N PRO A 142 0.74 9.89 -13.30
CA PRO A 142 1.68 10.39 -12.32
C PRO A 142 1.53 11.88 -11.97
N HIS A 143 0.77 12.63 -12.78
CA HIS A 143 0.48 14.04 -12.57
C HIS A 143 -0.84 14.29 -11.82
N HIS A 144 -1.63 13.23 -11.59
CA HIS A 144 -2.92 13.34 -10.94
C HIS A 144 -2.88 12.73 -9.54
N TRP A 145 -3.45 13.45 -8.56
CA TRP A 145 -3.62 12.93 -7.20
C TRP A 145 -4.95 12.18 -7.07
N PRO A 146 -4.97 10.84 -6.94
CA PRO A 146 -6.20 10.17 -6.58
C PRO A 146 -6.58 10.53 -5.14
N SER A 147 -7.86 10.78 -4.89
CA SER A 147 -8.34 10.88 -3.52
C SER A 147 -8.13 9.56 -2.78
N LEU A 148 -7.95 9.62 -1.45
CA LEU A 148 -7.72 8.42 -0.65
C LEU A 148 -8.86 7.40 -0.80
N GLN A 149 -10.11 7.88 -0.97
CA GLN A 149 -11.27 7.01 -1.22
C GLN A 149 -11.20 6.30 -2.58
N GLN A 150 -10.74 6.98 -3.63
CA GLN A 150 -10.54 6.38 -4.95
C GLN A 150 -9.41 5.35 -4.90
N PHE A 151 -8.33 5.65 -4.18
CA PHE A 151 -7.19 4.75 -4.01
C PHE A 151 -7.58 3.48 -3.25
N ASP A 152 -8.31 3.60 -2.13
CA ASP A 152 -8.84 2.46 -1.37
C ASP A 152 -9.78 1.60 -2.23
N ARG A 153 -10.66 2.22 -3.02
CA ARG A 153 -11.55 1.49 -3.93
C ARG A 153 -10.77 0.72 -4.99
N ALA A 154 -9.77 1.35 -5.61
CA ALA A 154 -8.91 0.70 -6.60
C ALA A 154 -8.16 -0.48 -5.99
N ALA A 155 -7.57 -0.30 -4.80
CA ALA A 155 -6.86 -1.34 -4.08
C ALA A 155 -7.78 -2.54 -3.77
N LYS A 156 -9.01 -2.30 -3.32
CA LYS A 156 -10.02 -3.36 -3.07
C LYS A 156 -10.36 -4.16 -4.32
N VAL A 157 -10.56 -3.51 -5.46
CA VAL A 157 -10.81 -4.19 -6.75
C VAL A 157 -9.63 -5.05 -7.19
N LEU A 158 -8.42 -4.64 -6.83
CA LEU A 158 -7.18 -5.38 -7.06
C LEU A 158 -6.90 -6.44 -5.97
N GLY A 159 -7.76 -6.58 -4.96
CA GLY A 159 -7.59 -7.54 -3.87
C GLY A 159 -6.47 -7.17 -2.89
N LYS A 160 -6.11 -5.90 -2.78
CA LYS A 160 -5.08 -5.38 -1.87
C LYS A 160 -5.75 -4.51 -0.79
N PRO A 161 -5.51 -4.76 0.51
CA PRO A 161 -5.94 -3.84 1.55
C PRO A 161 -5.08 -2.58 1.52
N LEU A 162 -5.69 -1.41 1.68
CA LEU A 162 -4.97 -0.17 1.89
C LEU A 162 -4.60 -0.03 3.38
N VAL A 163 -3.31 0.09 3.67
CA VAL A 163 -2.78 0.33 5.01
C VAL A 163 -1.97 1.62 4.97
N LEU A 164 -2.25 2.53 5.91
CA LEU A 164 -1.50 3.77 6.08
C LEU A 164 -0.72 3.70 7.39
N SER A 165 0.55 4.04 7.31
CA SER A 165 1.46 4.14 8.45
C SER A 165 2.13 5.51 8.39
N LEU A 166 2.37 6.12 9.55
CA LEU A 166 3.14 7.35 9.68
C LEU A 166 4.45 6.98 10.40
N GLU A 167 5.58 7.37 9.81
CA GLU A 167 6.93 7.18 10.36
C GLU A 167 7.57 8.53 10.69
#